data_AF-A0A1L5NQX8-F1
#
_entry.id   AF-A0A1L5NQX8-F1
#
_cell.length_a   1.000
_cell.length_b   1.000
_cell.length_c   1.000
_cell.angle_alpha   90.00
_cell.angle_beta   90.00
_cell.angle_gamma   90.00
#
_symmetry.space_group_name_H-M   'P 1'
#
loop_
_entity.id
_entity.type
_entity.pdbx_description
1 polymer ?
#
loop_
_entity_poly.entity_id
_entity_poly.type
_entity_poly.pdbx_seq_one_letter_code
_entity_poly.pdbx_strand_id
1 'polypeptide(L)'
;MRINVIVAVAVTLAIAAGGSAFADETPQACAMIADSLQRLTCFDKLFPKAQDSSTPGASSANGAAATTSEPAKTDVAKWEVTEDKSSFDDSSTVAGGLLPTKVSYTGVGDGEALLILRCSENRTTVVFSTNMFMTDDTVRVTTRIGDEPAASSLWTRSTNYKAVGLWDGSKAIPFIKKLRNNDKFAVRIEANDRVDAEFNLSNVEEVSAKIGAACKG
;
A
#
# COMPACT_ATOMS: atom_id res chain seq x y z
N MET A 1 71.90 -25.23 -58.06
CA MET A 1 71.28 -26.51 -58.44
C MET A 1 69.77 -26.34 -58.34
N ARG A 2 69.06 -26.47 -59.46
CA ARG A 2 67.60 -26.34 -59.53
C ARG A 2 66.95 -27.47 -58.73
N ILE A 3 65.80 -27.24 -58.11
CA ILE A 3 64.62 -28.11 -58.22
C ILE A 3 63.39 -27.40 -57.63
N ASN A 4 62.32 -27.49 -58.42
CA ASN A 4 60.99 -26.92 -58.25
C ASN A 4 60.16 -27.67 -57.20
N VAL A 5 58.87 -27.33 -57.23
CA VAL A 5 57.68 -28.08 -56.81
C VAL A 5 57.29 -27.72 -55.36
N ILE A 6 56.09 -27.26 -55.01
CA ILE A 6 54.74 -27.49 -55.53
C ILE A 6 53.89 -26.22 -55.28
N VAL A 7 53.17 -25.77 -56.32
CA VAL A 7 52.03 -24.86 -56.17
C VAL A 7 50.82 -25.70 -55.79
N ALA A 8 50.21 -25.44 -54.63
CA ALA A 8 48.91 -25.97 -54.24
C ALA A 8 48.00 -24.82 -53.79
N VAL A 9 47.17 -24.43 -54.76
CA VAL A 9 45.87 -23.75 -54.75
C VAL A 9 45.30 -23.36 -53.39
N ALA A 10 45.09 -22.04 -53.25
CA ALA A 10 44.27 -21.41 -52.21
C ALA A 10 42.77 -21.63 -52.47
N VAL A 11 42.06 -22.09 -51.43
CA VAL A 11 40.61 -21.86 -51.26
C VAL A 11 40.41 -21.49 -49.79
N THR A 12 40.56 -20.21 -49.47
CA THR A 12 40.11 -19.66 -48.18
C THR A 12 38.68 -19.17 -48.33
N LEU A 13 37.79 -19.91 -47.67
CA LEU A 13 36.39 -19.58 -47.46
C LEU A 13 36.30 -18.29 -46.61
N ALA A 14 35.89 -17.19 -47.23
CA ALA A 14 35.56 -15.97 -46.48
C ALA A 14 34.21 -16.18 -45.77
N ILE A 15 34.26 -16.46 -44.47
CA ILE A 15 33.08 -16.44 -43.61
C ILE A 15 32.68 -14.98 -43.42
N ALA A 16 31.53 -14.62 -43.99
CA ALA A 16 30.82 -13.41 -43.64
C ALA A 16 30.09 -13.58 -42.29
N ALA A 17 29.87 -12.44 -41.65
CA ALA A 17 28.95 -12.16 -40.54
C ALA A 17 29.49 -12.35 -39.11
N GLY A 18 29.80 -11.20 -38.52
CA GLY A 18 29.85 -10.96 -37.08
C GLY A 18 29.60 -9.48 -36.83
N GLY A 19 28.53 -8.94 -37.42
CA GLY A 19 28.02 -7.63 -37.00
C GLY A 19 27.51 -7.77 -35.58
N SER A 20 28.19 -7.16 -34.61
CA SER A 20 27.66 -6.97 -33.27
C SER A 20 26.39 -6.15 -33.41
N ALA A 21 25.23 -6.80 -33.38
CA ALA A 21 23.97 -6.12 -33.15
C ALA A 21 24.09 -5.48 -31.76
N PHE A 22 24.17 -4.16 -31.73
CA PHE A 22 23.90 -3.41 -30.52
C PHE A 22 22.47 -3.77 -30.13
N ALA A 23 22.32 -4.63 -29.13
CA ALA A 23 21.01 -4.96 -28.59
C ALA A 23 20.45 -3.68 -27.99
N ASP A 24 19.28 -3.24 -28.49
CA ASP A 24 18.48 -2.22 -27.82
C ASP A 24 18.25 -2.68 -26.38
N GLU A 25 18.76 -1.90 -25.41
CA GLU A 25 18.64 -2.17 -23.99
C GLU A 25 17.16 -1.99 -23.59
N THR A 26 16.36 -3.05 -23.79
CA THR A 26 14.95 -3.12 -23.38
C THR A 26 14.78 -4.13 -22.25
N PRO A 27 13.77 -3.97 -21.36
CA PRO A 27 13.51 -4.92 -20.29
C PRO A 27 13.30 -6.37 -20.78
N GLN A 28 12.70 -6.53 -21.96
CA GLN A 28 12.46 -7.82 -22.61
C GLN A 28 13.76 -8.47 -23.09
N ALA A 29 14.71 -7.68 -23.60
CA ALA A 29 16.03 -8.19 -23.97
C ALA A 29 16.79 -8.70 -22.74
N CYS A 30 16.73 -8.00 -21.60
CA CYS A 30 17.32 -8.46 -20.35
C CYS A 30 16.70 -9.78 -19.86
N ALA A 31 15.38 -9.94 -19.95
CA ALA A 31 14.66 -11.13 -19.50
C ALA A 31 15.10 -12.42 -20.23
N MET A 32 15.55 -12.30 -21.48
CA MET A 32 15.96 -13.42 -22.32
C MET A 32 17.41 -13.88 -22.07
N ILE A 33 18.18 -13.18 -21.23
CA ILE A 33 19.54 -13.57 -20.86
C ILE A 33 19.50 -14.80 -19.94
N ALA A 34 20.16 -15.88 -20.35
CA ALA A 34 20.18 -17.15 -19.61
C ALA A 34 21.08 -17.08 -18.35
N ASP A 35 22.19 -16.35 -18.43
CA ASP A 35 23.08 -16.16 -17.29
C ASP A 35 22.46 -15.20 -16.27
N SER A 36 22.28 -15.69 -15.04
CA SER A 36 21.57 -14.95 -13.99
C SER A 36 22.27 -13.66 -13.57
N LEU A 37 23.61 -13.62 -13.57
CA LEU A 37 24.39 -12.46 -13.15
C LEU A 37 24.37 -11.38 -14.24
N GLN A 38 24.51 -11.78 -15.50
CA GLN A 38 24.39 -10.90 -16.65
C GLN A 38 22.98 -10.35 -16.81
N ARG A 39 21.95 -11.19 -16.59
CA ARG A 39 20.56 -10.76 -16.57
C ARG A 39 20.30 -9.71 -15.51
N LEU A 40 20.79 -9.93 -14.29
CA LEU A 40 20.65 -8.98 -13.19
C LEU A 40 21.34 -7.64 -13.53
N THR A 41 22.58 -7.71 -14.02
CA THR A 41 23.35 -6.52 -14.43
C THR A 41 22.63 -5.73 -15.52
N CYS A 42 21.97 -6.41 -16.46
CA CYS A 42 21.18 -5.79 -17.52
C CYS A 42 19.99 -5.01 -16.94
N PHE A 43 19.24 -5.59 -15.99
CA PHE A 43 18.15 -4.90 -15.33
C PHE A 43 18.63 -3.71 -14.48
N ASP A 44 19.74 -3.86 -13.75
CA ASP A 44 20.30 -2.78 -12.93
C ASP A 44 20.75 -1.58 -13.77
N LYS A 45 21.10 -1.76 -15.05
CA LYS A 45 21.37 -0.65 -15.97
C LYS A 45 20.11 0.10 -16.41
N LEU A 46 19.04 -0.64 -16.69
CA LEU A 46 17.74 -0.07 -17.09
C LEU A 46 17.05 0.63 -15.92
N PHE A 47 17.24 0.10 -14.72
CA PHE A 47 16.66 0.58 -13.49
C PHE A 47 17.78 0.76 -12.45
N PRO A 48 18.60 1.82 -12.58
CA PRO A 48 19.66 2.08 -11.62
C PRO A 48 19.07 2.10 -10.22
N LYS A 49 19.58 1.23 -9.33
CA LYS A 49 19.29 1.36 -7.91
C LYS A 49 19.76 2.75 -7.51
N ALA A 50 18.91 3.52 -6.84
CA ALA A 50 19.32 4.77 -6.22
C ALA A 50 20.43 4.44 -5.22
N GLN A 51 21.68 4.54 -5.65
CA GLN A 51 22.83 4.44 -4.76
C GLN A 51 23.04 5.82 -4.18
N ASP A 52 22.83 5.92 -2.87
CA ASP A 52 23.52 6.89 -2.04
C ASP A 52 24.99 6.92 -2.45
N SER A 53 25.44 8.12 -2.77
CA SER A 53 26.75 8.38 -3.34
C SER A 53 27.83 8.29 -2.28
N SER A 54 28.49 7.14 -2.19
CA SER A 54 29.92 7.05 -1.81
C SER A 54 30.50 5.65 -2.03
N THR A 55 31.46 5.58 -2.94
CA THR A 55 32.30 4.46 -3.41
C THR A 55 33.45 4.12 -2.41
N PRO A 56 34.41 3.20 -2.69
CA PRO A 56 34.42 1.73 -2.73
C PRO A 56 35.26 1.06 -1.61
N GLY A 57 35.07 -0.23 -1.31
CA GLY A 57 36.04 -1.01 -0.52
C GLY A 57 35.58 -2.43 -0.18
N ALA A 58 36.45 -3.41 -0.42
CA ALA A 58 36.16 -4.84 -0.35
C ALA A 58 36.16 -5.43 1.08
N SER A 59 35.24 -6.39 1.27
CA SER A 59 35.28 -7.60 2.13
C SER A 59 35.42 -7.48 3.67
N SER A 60 34.37 -7.93 4.38
CA SER A 60 34.35 -9.13 5.24
C SER A 60 33.69 -8.97 6.62
N ALA A 61 32.83 -9.95 6.92
CA ALA A 61 32.47 -10.55 8.22
C ALA A 61 31.71 -9.76 9.30
N ASN A 62 30.51 -10.30 9.60
CA ASN A 62 29.78 -10.39 10.88
C ASN A 62 29.86 -9.23 11.90
N GLY A 63 28.69 -8.67 12.20
CA GLY A 63 28.42 -7.98 13.46
C GLY A 63 26.99 -7.46 13.52
N ALA A 64 26.15 -8.14 14.30
CA ALA A 64 24.84 -7.63 14.67
C ALA A 64 24.99 -6.33 15.50
N ALA A 65 24.28 -5.26 15.13
CA ALA A 65 23.57 -4.37 16.05
C ALA A 65 23.03 -3.11 15.34
N ALA A 66 21.81 -2.76 15.75
CA ALA A 66 21.22 -1.42 15.73
C ALA A 66 20.93 -0.79 14.36
N THR A 67 19.82 -1.24 13.75
CA THR A 67 19.04 -0.35 12.89
C THR A 67 18.38 0.70 13.79
N THR A 68 19.07 1.82 14.01
CA THR A 68 18.39 3.07 14.33
C THR A 68 17.56 3.40 13.11
N SER A 69 16.27 3.04 13.15
CA SER A 69 15.30 3.43 12.15
C SER A 69 15.15 4.95 12.22
N GLU A 70 15.87 5.63 11.32
CA GLU A 70 15.58 7.01 10.96
C GLU A 70 14.09 7.11 10.62
N PRO A 71 13.35 8.08 11.16
CA PRO A 71 11.91 8.13 11.02
C PRO A 71 11.56 8.17 9.54
N ALA A 72 10.75 7.21 9.11
CA ALA A 72 10.08 7.24 7.82
C ALA A 72 9.47 8.64 7.66
N LYS A 73 9.84 9.32 6.57
CA LYS A 73 9.23 10.58 6.18
C LYS A 73 7.72 10.39 6.29
N THR A 74 7.09 11.19 7.13
CA THR A 74 5.65 11.14 7.36
C THR A 74 4.96 11.51 6.05
N ASP A 75 4.59 10.50 5.26
CA ASP A 75 3.59 10.68 4.21
C ASP A 75 2.38 11.28 4.89
N VAL A 76 2.02 12.51 4.49
CA VAL A 76 0.85 13.21 5.01
C VAL A 76 -0.34 12.27 4.80
N ALA A 77 -0.99 11.86 5.90
CA ALA A 77 -2.10 10.92 5.87
C ALA A 77 -3.13 11.39 4.83
N LYS A 78 -3.25 10.65 3.72
CA LYS A 78 -4.09 11.03 2.58
C LYS A 78 -5.25 10.05 2.49
N TRP A 79 -6.44 10.59 2.27
CA TRP A 79 -7.59 9.77 1.93
C TRP A 79 -7.40 9.14 0.55
N GLU A 80 -7.55 7.82 0.48
CA GLU A 80 -7.68 7.09 -0.77
C GLU A 80 -9.16 6.98 -1.10
N VAL A 81 -9.60 7.61 -2.19
CA VAL A 81 -11.02 7.66 -2.57
C VAL A 81 -11.24 6.80 -3.81
N THR A 82 -12.18 5.88 -3.73
CA THR A 82 -12.67 5.07 -4.84
C THR A 82 -14.12 5.44 -5.17
N GLU A 83 -14.42 5.50 -6.45
CA GLU A 83 -15.74 5.80 -6.99
C GLU A 83 -16.08 4.71 -8.01
N ASP A 84 -17.24 4.08 -7.86
CA ASP A 84 -17.68 2.95 -8.69
C ASP A 84 -19.21 2.98 -8.87
N LYS A 85 -19.73 2.12 -9.73
CA LYS A 85 -21.16 1.92 -9.96
C LYS A 85 -21.52 0.45 -9.79
N SER A 86 -22.49 0.16 -8.93
CA SER A 86 -22.98 -1.19 -8.70
C SER A 86 -23.50 -1.81 -10.00
N SER A 87 -23.03 -3.02 -10.31
CA SER A 87 -23.50 -3.78 -11.47
C SER A 87 -24.89 -4.39 -11.27
N PHE A 88 -25.44 -4.37 -10.05
CA PHE A 88 -26.73 -4.99 -9.73
C PHE A 88 -27.90 -4.00 -9.83
N ASP A 89 -27.70 -2.75 -9.43
CA ASP A 89 -28.77 -1.76 -9.28
C ASP A 89 -28.39 -0.36 -9.77
N ASP A 90 -27.24 -0.22 -10.45
CA ASP A 90 -26.72 1.05 -10.97
C ASP A 90 -26.48 2.13 -9.89
N SER A 91 -26.49 1.77 -8.61
CA SER A 91 -26.23 2.73 -7.53
C SER A 91 -24.77 3.18 -7.51
N SER A 92 -24.55 4.48 -7.27
CA SER A 92 -23.21 5.03 -7.08
C SER A 92 -22.61 4.52 -5.77
N THR A 93 -21.37 4.04 -5.84
CA THR A 93 -20.56 3.66 -4.69
C THR A 93 -19.39 4.62 -4.57
N VAL A 94 -19.19 5.18 -3.38
CA VAL A 94 -18.03 6.03 -3.07
C VAL A 94 -17.46 5.58 -1.74
N ALA A 95 -16.16 5.28 -1.67
CA ALA A 95 -15.50 4.91 -0.43
C ALA A 95 -14.20 5.72 -0.27
N GLY A 96 -14.00 6.29 0.92
CA GLY A 96 -12.75 6.88 1.36
C GLY A 96 -12.10 5.99 2.41
N GLY A 97 -10.84 5.61 2.21
CA GLY A 97 -9.99 4.92 3.17
C GLY A 97 -8.92 5.86 3.74
N LEU A 98 -8.66 5.77 5.04
CA LEU A 98 -7.61 6.54 5.71
C LEU A 98 -6.81 5.63 6.65
N LEU A 99 -5.50 5.60 6.45
CA LEU A 99 -4.56 4.90 7.32
C LEU A 99 -4.27 5.70 8.59
N PRO A 100 -4.03 5.02 9.72
CA PRO A 100 -3.70 5.69 10.97
C PRO A 100 -2.29 6.27 10.94
N THR A 101 -2.09 7.38 11.65
CA THR A 101 -0.76 7.89 11.99
C THR A 101 -0.09 7.06 13.08
N LYS A 102 -0.88 6.35 13.90
CA LYS A 102 -0.38 5.46 14.95
C LYS A 102 -1.38 4.33 15.19
N VAL A 103 -0.88 3.12 15.40
CA VAL A 103 -1.68 1.97 15.80
C VAL A 103 -0.96 1.19 16.88
N SER A 104 -1.71 0.61 17.82
CA SER A 104 -1.22 -0.36 18.79
C SER A 104 -2.25 -1.47 18.98
N TYR A 105 -1.76 -2.67 19.19
CA TYR A 105 -2.57 -3.88 19.30
C TYR A 105 -2.04 -4.75 20.42
N THR A 106 -2.94 -5.35 21.21
CA THR A 106 -2.58 -6.20 22.35
C THR A 106 -2.48 -7.68 22.00
N GLY A 107 -2.94 -8.09 20.83
CA GLY A 107 -2.87 -9.47 20.38
C GLY A 107 -1.51 -9.82 19.78
N VAL A 108 -1.48 -10.91 19.00
CA VAL A 108 -0.24 -11.41 18.39
C VAL A 108 0.08 -10.65 17.10
N GLY A 109 1.32 -10.16 17.00
CA GLY A 109 1.84 -9.45 15.82
C GLY A 109 1.57 -7.95 15.84
N ASP A 110 1.86 -7.29 14.72
CA ASP A 110 1.63 -5.86 14.57
C ASP A 110 0.14 -5.55 14.39
N GLY A 111 -0.29 -4.39 14.89
CA GLY A 111 -1.66 -3.94 14.74
C GLY A 111 -1.93 -3.32 13.36
N GLU A 112 -3.08 -3.60 12.79
CA GLU A 112 -3.56 -2.95 11.58
C GLU A 112 -4.88 -2.23 11.86
N ALA A 113 -5.05 -1.04 11.26
CA ALA A 113 -6.31 -0.33 11.28
C ALA A 113 -6.51 0.46 9.97
N LEU A 114 -7.77 0.58 9.54
CA LEU A 114 -8.19 1.41 8.42
C LEU A 114 -9.54 2.03 8.75
N LEU A 115 -9.62 3.36 8.70
CA LEU A 115 -10.90 4.08 8.76
C LEU A 115 -11.49 4.13 7.35
N ILE A 116 -12.72 3.68 7.22
CA ILE A 116 -13.47 3.68 5.96
C ILE A 116 -14.76 4.47 6.16
N LEU A 117 -14.93 5.50 5.35
CA LEU A 117 -16.21 6.19 5.16
C LEU A 117 -16.72 5.79 3.79
N ARG A 118 -17.98 5.34 3.67
CA ARG A 118 -18.50 4.97 2.35
C ARG A 118 -19.99 5.17 2.20
N CYS A 119 -20.39 5.38 0.95
CA CYS A 119 -21.71 5.16 0.42
C CYS A 119 -21.67 3.91 -0.46
N SER A 120 -22.53 2.93 -0.18
CA SER A 120 -22.71 1.76 -1.05
C SER A 120 -24.14 1.26 -0.89
N GLU A 121 -24.78 0.84 -1.99
CA GLU A 121 -26.19 0.42 -2.00
C GLU A 121 -27.13 1.46 -1.32
N ASN A 122 -26.91 2.75 -1.62
CA ASN A 122 -27.61 3.89 -1.02
C ASN A 122 -27.52 3.97 0.53
N ARG A 123 -26.51 3.34 1.13
CA ARG A 123 -26.29 3.37 2.58
C ARG A 123 -24.95 3.98 2.94
N THR A 124 -24.99 5.03 3.76
CA THR A 124 -23.80 5.62 4.37
C THR A 124 -23.35 4.80 5.58
N THR A 125 -22.07 4.44 5.63
CA THR A 125 -21.50 3.66 6.74
C THR A 125 -20.14 4.23 7.17
N VAL A 126 -19.82 4.06 8.45
CA VAL A 126 -18.49 4.28 9.03
C VAL A 126 -17.96 2.94 9.50
N VAL A 127 -16.77 2.55 9.06
CA VAL A 127 -16.20 1.24 9.36
C VAL A 127 -14.75 1.40 9.79
N PHE A 128 -14.37 0.70 10.85
CA PHE A 128 -12.97 0.46 11.22
C PHE A 128 -12.63 -0.98 10.89
N SER A 129 -11.79 -1.19 9.89
CA SER A 129 -11.20 -2.50 9.60
C SER A 129 -9.92 -2.66 10.40
N THR A 130 -9.69 -3.84 10.94
CA THR A 130 -8.50 -4.18 11.74
C THR A 130 -8.08 -5.62 11.43
N ASN A 131 -6.93 -6.05 11.94
CA ASN A 131 -6.56 -7.46 11.94
C ASN A 131 -7.05 -8.23 13.19
N MET A 132 -7.64 -7.55 14.17
CA MET A 132 -8.20 -8.14 15.38
C MET A 132 -9.50 -8.91 15.09
N PHE A 133 -9.61 -10.12 15.65
CA PHE A 133 -10.82 -10.94 15.54
C PHE A 133 -11.82 -10.63 16.66
N MET A 134 -13.05 -10.31 16.29
CA MET A 134 -14.12 -9.91 17.22
C MET A 134 -15.20 -10.98 17.24
N THR A 135 -15.34 -11.74 18.32
CA THR A 135 -16.35 -12.83 18.41
C THR A 135 -17.75 -12.30 18.70
N ASP A 136 -17.85 -11.22 19.48
CA ASP A 136 -19.13 -10.65 19.89
C ASP A 136 -19.76 -9.85 18.74
N ASP A 137 -21.07 -9.96 18.57
CA ASP A 137 -21.80 -9.23 17.54
C ASP A 137 -21.69 -7.71 17.70
N THR A 138 -21.57 -7.25 18.93
CA THR A 138 -21.28 -5.84 19.26
C THR A 138 -20.07 -5.72 20.14
N VAL A 139 -19.21 -4.76 19.84
CA VAL A 139 -17.98 -4.48 20.60
C VAL A 139 -17.99 -3.03 21.09
N ARG A 140 -17.24 -2.77 22.16
CA ARG A 140 -17.12 -1.42 22.71
C ARG A 140 -16.12 -0.62 21.88
N VAL A 141 -16.58 0.52 21.38
CA VAL A 141 -15.76 1.47 20.63
C VAL A 141 -15.74 2.79 21.39
N THR A 142 -14.55 3.27 21.72
CA THR A 142 -14.32 4.57 22.32
C THR A 142 -13.68 5.49 21.30
N THR A 143 -14.28 6.63 21.05
CA THR A 143 -13.82 7.61 20.06
C THR A 143 -13.51 8.96 20.71
N ARG A 144 -12.52 9.66 20.19
CA ARG A 144 -12.22 11.06 20.52
C ARG A 144 -11.93 11.82 19.23
N ILE A 145 -12.64 12.93 19.00
CA ILE A 145 -12.48 13.79 17.83
C ILE A 145 -11.94 15.14 18.30
N GLY A 146 -10.79 15.56 17.78
CA GLY A 146 -10.10 16.78 18.20
C GLY A 146 -9.95 16.84 19.72
N ASP A 147 -10.41 17.95 20.28
CA ASP A 147 -10.36 18.23 21.72
C ASP A 147 -11.60 17.75 22.50
N GLU A 148 -12.61 17.18 21.82
CA GLU A 148 -13.81 16.68 22.49
C GLU A 148 -13.47 15.61 23.54
N PRO A 149 -14.27 15.47 24.61
CA PRO A 149 -14.15 14.34 25.53
C PRO A 149 -14.30 13.00 24.79
N ALA A 150 -13.54 11.99 25.22
CA ALA A 150 -13.70 10.65 24.68
C ALA A 150 -15.10 10.10 25.04
N ALA A 151 -15.74 9.44 24.08
CA ALA A 151 -17.08 8.86 24.25
C ALA A 151 -17.07 7.39 23.83
N SER A 152 -17.69 6.53 24.65
CA SER A 152 -17.81 5.09 24.37
C SER A 152 -19.22 4.73 23.93
N SER A 153 -19.33 3.85 22.95
CA SER A 153 -20.60 3.29 22.48
C SER A 153 -20.41 1.86 21.96
N LEU A 154 -21.51 1.11 21.83
CA LEU A 154 -21.48 -0.22 21.23
C LEU A 154 -21.68 -0.13 19.72
N TRP A 155 -20.77 -0.72 18.97
CA TRP A 155 -20.83 -0.79 17.52
C TRP A 155 -20.90 -2.25 17.10
N THR A 156 -21.46 -2.54 15.92
CA THR A 156 -21.66 -3.91 15.46
C THR A 156 -20.44 -4.36 14.64
N ARG A 157 -19.97 -5.60 14.83
CA ARG A 157 -18.88 -6.14 14.01
C ARG A 157 -19.35 -6.44 12.58
N SER A 158 -18.40 -6.62 11.68
CA SER A 158 -18.63 -7.16 10.34
C SER A 158 -18.82 -8.68 10.35
N THR A 159 -19.40 -9.19 9.27
CA THR A 159 -19.58 -10.63 9.04
C THR A 159 -18.27 -11.41 8.89
N ASN A 160 -17.17 -10.75 8.49
CA ASN A 160 -15.84 -11.34 8.45
C ASN A 160 -15.06 -11.21 9.77
N TYR A 161 -15.70 -10.73 10.84
CA TYR A 161 -15.17 -10.65 12.22
C TYR A 161 -13.95 -9.73 12.41
N LYS A 162 -13.57 -8.96 11.39
CA LYS A 162 -12.34 -8.14 11.38
C LYS A 162 -12.59 -6.64 11.27
N ALA A 163 -13.85 -6.22 11.29
CA ALA A 163 -14.20 -4.83 11.30
C ALA A 163 -15.35 -4.55 12.27
N VAL A 164 -15.49 -3.28 12.64
CA VAL A 164 -16.59 -2.77 13.45
C VAL A 164 -17.10 -1.48 12.82
N GLY A 165 -18.41 -1.26 12.85
CA GLY A 165 -18.96 -0.10 12.15
C GLY A 165 -20.32 0.39 12.65
N LEU A 166 -20.61 1.61 12.21
CA LEU A 166 -21.94 2.18 12.13
C LEU A 166 -22.48 1.83 10.73
N TRP A 167 -23.26 0.76 10.67
CA TRP A 167 -23.74 0.18 9.41
C TRP A 167 -25.00 0.84 8.86
N ASP A 168 -25.54 1.84 9.54
CA ASP A 168 -26.77 2.52 9.16
C ASP A 168 -26.57 4.04 9.10
N GLY A 169 -27.22 4.67 8.11
CA GLY A 169 -27.11 6.10 7.85
C GLY A 169 -27.53 6.97 9.02
N SER A 170 -28.55 6.56 9.80
CA SER A 170 -29.04 7.33 10.95
C SER A 170 -27.97 7.51 12.05
N LYS A 171 -26.98 6.61 12.12
CA LYS A 171 -25.86 6.69 13.06
C LYS A 171 -24.58 7.19 12.38
N ALA A 172 -24.31 6.70 11.18
CA ALA A 172 -23.10 7.03 10.42
C ALA A 172 -23.07 8.51 10.01
N ILE A 173 -24.18 9.06 9.51
CA ILE A 173 -24.21 10.45 9.00
C ILE A 173 -23.94 11.47 10.11
N PRO A 174 -24.61 11.41 11.28
CA PRO A 174 -24.27 12.31 12.39
C PRO A 174 -22.83 12.17 12.88
N PHE A 175 -22.26 10.96 12.86
CA PHE A 175 -20.86 10.75 13.22
C PHE A 175 -19.92 11.43 12.24
N ILE A 176 -20.11 11.20 10.93
CA ILE A 176 -19.30 11.81 9.86
C ILE A 176 -19.35 13.34 9.93
N LYS A 177 -20.52 13.93 10.22
CA LYS A 177 -20.69 15.39 10.36
C LYS A 177 -19.87 16.02 11.48
N LYS A 178 -19.38 15.24 12.45
CA LYS A 178 -18.49 15.72 13.52
C LYS A 178 -17.02 15.77 13.10
N LEU A 179 -16.64 15.03 12.05
CA LEU A 179 -15.27 14.98 11.56
C LEU A 179 -14.93 16.30 10.87
N ARG A 180 -13.84 16.94 11.29
CA ARG A 180 -13.33 18.19 10.70
C ARG A 180 -11.98 17.98 10.06
N ASN A 181 -11.67 18.82 9.08
CA ASN A 181 -10.38 18.79 8.42
C ASN A 181 -9.24 18.99 9.43
N ASN A 182 -8.16 18.23 9.26
CA ASN A 182 -6.94 18.26 10.08
C ASN A 182 -7.11 17.92 11.57
N ASP A 183 -8.33 17.61 12.03
CA ASP A 183 -8.53 17.16 13.40
C ASP A 183 -7.84 15.81 13.64
N LYS A 184 -7.33 15.63 14.86
CA LYS A 184 -6.91 14.32 15.34
C LYS A 184 -8.15 13.49 15.66
N PHE A 185 -8.18 12.26 15.19
CA PHE A 185 -9.21 11.29 15.56
C PHE A 185 -8.57 10.08 16.22
N ALA A 186 -8.98 9.73 17.43
CA ALA A 186 -8.52 8.55 18.13
C ALA A 186 -9.68 7.56 18.33
N VAL A 187 -9.39 6.28 18.15
CA VAL A 187 -10.34 5.19 18.34
C VAL A 187 -9.69 4.07 19.15
N ARG A 188 -10.47 3.49 20.06
CA ARG A 188 -10.17 2.27 20.79
C ARG A 188 -11.28 1.27 20.54
N ILE A 189 -10.94 0.08 20.10
CA ILE A 189 -11.86 -1.04 19.89
C ILE A 189 -11.48 -2.13 20.88
N GLU A 190 -12.44 -2.49 21.75
CA GLU A 190 -12.24 -3.48 22.81
C GLU A 190 -13.15 -4.69 22.59
N ALA A 191 -12.52 -5.85 22.37
CA ALA A 191 -13.13 -7.17 22.27
C ALA A 191 -12.34 -8.14 23.18
N ASN A 192 -11.96 -9.33 22.67
CA ASN A 192 -11.03 -10.22 23.37
C ASN A 192 -9.61 -9.63 23.45
N ASP A 193 -9.22 -8.93 22.38
CA ASP A 193 -8.02 -8.08 22.32
C ASP A 193 -8.44 -6.60 22.23
N ARG A 194 -7.44 -5.70 22.13
CA ARG A 194 -7.65 -4.27 21.97
C ARG A 194 -6.81 -3.70 20.83
N VAL A 195 -7.44 -2.90 19.98
CA VAL A 195 -6.78 -2.04 18.99
C VAL A 195 -7.00 -0.59 19.38
N ASP A 196 -5.92 0.17 19.50
CA ASP A 196 -5.95 1.64 19.61
C ASP A 196 -5.34 2.23 18.34
N ALA A 197 -6.03 3.16 17.68
CA ALA A 197 -5.53 3.84 16.49
C ALA A 197 -5.78 5.35 16.55
N GLU A 198 -4.85 6.10 15.98
CA GLU A 198 -4.93 7.55 15.83
C GLU A 198 -4.81 7.92 14.35
N PHE A 199 -5.59 8.91 13.91
CA PHE A 199 -5.67 9.39 12.54
C PHE A 199 -5.53 10.91 12.53
N ASN A 200 -4.94 11.44 11.46
CA ASN A 200 -5.09 12.84 11.07
C ASN A 200 -6.15 12.89 9.97
N LEU A 201 -7.26 13.60 10.22
CA LEU A 201 -8.40 13.60 9.32
C LEU A 201 -8.18 14.37 8.02
N SER A 202 -7.08 15.14 7.88
CA SER A 202 -6.67 15.79 6.62
C SER A 202 -7.84 16.52 5.93
N ASN A 203 -8.24 16.16 4.71
CA ASN A 203 -9.37 16.75 3.97
C ASN A 203 -10.69 15.94 4.09
N VAL A 204 -11.00 15.40 5.27
CA VAL A 204 -12.19 14.56 5.51
C VAL A 204 -13.51 15.20 5.08
N GLU A 205 -13.66 16.53 5.16
CA GLU A 205 -14.91 17.20 4.79
C GLU A 205 -15.18 17.11 3.27
N GLU A 206 -14.14 17.15 2.45
CA GLU A 206 -14.24 16.93 1.00
C GLU A 206 -14.70 15.49 0.70
N VAL A 207 -14.07 14.51 1.35
CA VAL A 207 -14.42 13.09 1.22
C VAL A 207 -15.86 12.85 1.68
N SER A 208 -16.24 13.45 2.80
CA SER A 208 -17.59 13.37 3.37
C SER A 208 -18.63 13.99 2.45
N ALA A 209 -18.31 15.10 1.79
CA ALA A 209 -19.18 15.72 0.80
C ALA A 209 -19.40 14.81 -0.42
N LYS A 210 -18.35 14.16 -0.93
CA LYS A 210 -18.48 13.17 -2.01
C LYS A 210 -19.38 11.99 -1.63
N ILE A 211 -19.18 11.45 -0.42
CA ILE A 211 -20.00 10.35 0.11
C ILE A 211 -21.46 10.78 0.25
N GLY A 212 -21.71 11.99 0.77
CA GLY A 212 -23.05 12.55 0.90
C GLY A 212 -23.73 12.81 -0.45
N ALA A 213 -22.98 13.21 -1.48
CA ALA A 213 -23.53 13.38 -2.82
C ALA A 213 -23.92 12.04 -3.47
N ALA A 214 -23.18 10.97 -3.21
CA ALA A 214 -23.48 9.64 -3.71
C ALA A 214 -24.69 9.01 -3.00
N CYS A 215 -24.78 9.15 -1.69
CA CYS A 215 -25.89 8.64 -0.90
C CYS A 215 -26.96 9.71 -0.72
N LYS A 216 -28.00 9.66 -1.54
CA LYS A 216 -29.19 10.50 -1.38
C LYS A 216 -29.97 10.04 -0.13
N GLY A 217 -29.61 10.57 1.03
CA GLY A 217 -30.30 10.41 2.31
C GLY A 217 -30.94 11.71 2.75
#